data_AF-A0AAN8PZ82-F1
#
_entry.id   AF-A0AAN8PZ82-F1
#
_cell.length_a   1.000
_cell.length_b   1.000
_cell.length_c   1.000
_cell.angle_alpha   90.00
_cell.angle_beta   90.00
_cell.angle_gamma   90.00
#
_symmetry.space_group_name_H-M   'P 1'
#
loop_
_entity.id
_entity.type
_entity.pdbx_description
1 polymer ?
#
loop_
_entity_poly.entity_id
_entity_poly.type
_entity_poly.pdbx_seq_one_letter_code
_entity_poly.pdbx_strand_id
1 'polypeptide(L)'
;MQNKVCWTGAWLKGKGLSVDCPGGHEGCTANLLAEAPLSELDMGRNLGKAFALQDVLVKCVTTDGDGRSAEGIEESLKTLHPMWKVERLADPTHLAASQFRQCSRAKFSDDMFLGKTRQENCVLRKSSVRMSRPDVV
;
A
#
# COMPACT_ATOMS: atom_id res chain seq x y z
N MET A 1 -15.98 14.00 13.48
CA MET A 1 -15.76 14.11 12.02
C MET A 1 -14.33 14.63 11.81
N GLN A 2 -13.41 13.79 11.35
CA GLN A 2 -12.01 14.17 11.04
C GLN A 2 -11.93 14.49 9.56
N ASN A 3 -11.84 15.77 9.18
CA ASN A 3 -11.65 16.15 7.78
C ASN A 3 -10.21 16.65 7.60
N LYS A 4 -9.46 15.98 6.74
CA LYS A 4 -7.99 16.09 6.67
C LYS A 4 -7.48 17.28 5.89
N VAL A 5 -8.32 18.00 5.14
CA VAL A 5 -7.89 19.20 4.40
C VAL A 5 -9.09 20.12 4.18
N CYS A 6 -8.94 21.42 4.47
CA CYS A 6 -9.98 22.39 4.15
C CYS A 6 -9.85 22.85 2.70
N TRP A 7 -10.79 22.43 1.85
CA TRP A 7 -10.83 22.82 0.44
C TRP A 7 -10.88 24.35 0.24
N THR A 8 -11.62 25.04 1.09
CA THR A 8 -11.72 26.51 1.08
C THR A 8 -10.37 27.18 1.34
N GLY A 9 -9.56 26.64 2.25
CA GLY A 9 -8.20 27.12 2.49
C GLY A 9 -7.29 26.97 1.27
N ALA A 10 -7.38 25.84 0.55
CA ALA A 10 -6.63 25.63 -0.68
C ALA A 10 -7.05 26.61 -1.79
N TRP A 11 -8.36 26.91 -1.91
CA TRP A 11 -8.89 27.89 -2.85
C TRP A 11 -8.41 29.32 -2.54
N LEU A 12 -8.36 29.72 -1.26
CA LEU A 12 -7.90 31.03 -0.83
C LEU A 12 -6.39 31.23 -1.09
N LYS A 13 -5.56 30.19 -0.90
CA LYS A 13 -4.15 30.23 -1.30
C LYS A 13 -3.98 30.47 -2.80
N GLY A 14 -4.81 29.84 -3.63
CA GLY A 14 -4.80 30.05 -5.10
C GLY A 14 -5.13 31.48 -5.52
N LYS A 15 -5.80 32.25 -4.67
CA LYS A 15 -6.10 33.69 -4.85
C LYS A 15 -4.98 34.62 -4.35
N GLY A 16 -3.89 34.06 -3.82
CA GLY A 16 -2.76 34.82 -3.27
C GLY A 16 -2.94 35.27 -1.82
N LEU A 17 -3.95 34.75 -1.11
CA LEU A 17 -4.13 35.03 0.32
C LEU A 17 -3.27 34.08 1.15
N SER A 18 -2.53 34.63 2.11
CA SER A 18 -1.73 33.85 3.06
C SER A 18 -2.64 33.22 4.11
N VAL A 19 -3.09 32.00 3.83
CA VAL A 19 -3.97 31.22 4.70
C VAL A 19 -3.32 29.86 4.98
N ASP A 20 -2.77 29.67 6.18
CA ASP A 20 -2.25 28.37 6.64
C ASP A 20 -3.23 27.76 7.65
N CYS A 21 -4.14 26.92 7.16
CA CYS A 21 -5.25 26.43 7.97
C CYS A 21 -5.32 24.90 8.09
N PRO A 22 -5.53 24.46 9.34
CA PRO A 22 -6.63 23.60 9.71
C PRO A 22 -7.60 24.34 10.66
N GLY A 23 -8.15 25.46 10.22
CA GLY A 23 -9.02 26.34 11.00
C GLY A 23 -8.98 27.82 10.61
N GLY A 24 -7.86 28.29 10.04
CA GLY A 24 -7.50 29.69 9.76
C GLY A 24 -8.32 30.50 8.74
N HIS A 25 -9.62 30.26 8.60
CA HIS A 25 -10.57 31.16 7.93
C HIS A 25 -12.00 30.90 8.45
N GLU A 26 -12.93 31.86 8.31
CA GLU A 26 -14.33 31.64 8.68
C GLU A 26 -14.90 30.40 7.96
N GLY A 27 -15.53 29.51 8.73
CA GLY A 27 -16.08 28.25 8.22
C GLY A 27 -15.06 27.14 7.96
N CYS A 28 -13.81 27.26 8.42
CA CYS A 28 -12.81 26.22 8.25
C CYS A 28 -13.15 24.99 9.12
N THR A 29 -13.29 23.84 8.48
CA THR A 29 -13.64 22.55 9.14
C THR A 29 -12.46 21.61 9.30
N ALA A 30 -11.28 21.99 8.79
CA ALA A 30 -10.08 21.23 9.05
C ALA A 30 -9.71 21.38 10.52
N ASN A 31 -9.29 20.30 11.14
CA ASN A 31 -8.92 20.23 12.56
C ASN A 31 -7.60 19.48 12.77
N LEU A 32 -6.94 19.12 11.68
CA LEU A 32 -5.67 18.40 11.66
C LEU A 32 -4.74 19.13 10.70
N LEU A 33 -3.51 19.40 11.15
CA LEU A 33 -2.45 19.91 10.30
C LEU A 33 -2.19 18.92 9.16
N ALA A 34 -1.82 19.43 7.97
CA ALA A 34 -1.46 18.58 6.83
C ALA A 34 -0.31 17.60 7.17
N GLU A 35 0.54 17.99 8.12
CA GLU A 35 1.68 17.23 8.62
C GLU A 35 1.33 16.30 9.79
N ALA A 36 0.10 16.32 10.31
CA ALA A 36 -0.29 15.42 11.39
C ALA A 36 -0.11 13.98 10.90
N PRO A 37 0.85 13.22 11.45
CA PRO A 37 1.17 11.91 10.91
C PRO A 37 -0.07 11.04 11.07
N LEU A 38 -0.57 10.51 9.96
CA LEU A 38 -1.47 9.36 9.98
C LEU A 38 -0.66 8.13 10.35
N SER A 39 -0.16 8.14 11.59
CA SER A 39 0.49 6.99 12.18
C SER A 39 -0.53 5.86 12.19
N GLU A 40 -0.32 4.87 11.32
CA GLU A 40 -1.16 3.68 11.26
C GLU A 40 -1.25 2.98 12.61
N LEU A 41 -0.20 3.11 13.43
CA LEU A 41 -0.17 2.63 14.80
C LEU A 41 -1.16 3.38 15.69
N ASP A 42 -1.22 4.71 15.63
CA ASP A 42 -2.18 5.50 16.42
C ASP A 42 -3.62 5.31 15.92
N MET A 43 -3.80 5.08 14.62
CA MET A 43 -5.08 4.65 14.06
C MET A 43 -5.51 3.29 14.61
N GLY A 44 -4.60 2.32 14.61
CA GLY A 44 -4.80 0.99 15.19
C GLY A 44 -5.16 1.06 16.68
N ARG A 45 -4.47 1.94 17.43
CA ARG A 45 -4.79 2.17 18.85
C ARG A 45 -6.20 2.70 19.06
N ASN A 46 -6.62 3.69 18.27
CA ASN A 46 -7.97 4.26 18.40
C ASN A 46 -9.06 3.24 18.06
N LEU A 47 -8.85 2.42 17.02
CA LEU A 47 -9.75 1.33 16.68
C LEU A 47 -9.79 0.25 17.77
N GLY A 48 -8.62 -0.18 18.26
CA GLY A 48 -8.50 -1.14 19.35
C GLY A 48 -9.22 -0.69 20.62
N LYS A 49 -9.09 0.59 21.00
CA LYS A 49 -9.86 1.18 22.11
C LYS A 49 -11.37 1.13 21.87
N ALA A 50 -11.83 1.43 20.65
CA ALA A 50 -13.25 1.38 20.32
C ALA A 50 -13.81 -0.04 20.41
N PHE A 51 -13.07 -1.05 19.91
CA PHE A 51 -13.45 -2.46 20.06
C PHE A 51 -13.48 -2.89 21.52
N ALA A 52 -12.47 -2.49 22.30
CA ALA A 52 -12.39 -2.85 23.71
C ALA A 52 -13.50 -2.22 24.57
N LEU A 53 -13.93 -0.98 24.24
CA LEU A 53 -15.09 -0.34 24.87
C LEU A 53 -16.40 -1.07 24.59
N GLN A 54 -16.48 -1.79 23.48
CA GLN A 54 -17.66 -2.57 23.07
C GLN A 54 -17.55 -4.05 23.47
N ASP A 55 -16.51 -4.43 24.23
CA ASP A 55 -16.21 -5.81 24.59
C ASP A 55 -16.06 -6.75 23.37
N VAL A 56 -15.55 -6.19 22.26
CA VAL A 56 -15.30 -6.93 21.01
C VAL A 56 -13.82 -7.29 20.92
N LEU A 57 -13.55 -8.58 20.75
CA LEU A 57 -12.21 -9.11 20.57
C LEU A 57 -11.88 -9.34 19.10
N VAL A 58 -10.75 -8.79 18.65
CA VAL A 58 -10.26 -8.95 17.28
C VAL A 58 -9.17 -10.00 17.26
N LYS A 59 -9.38 -11.11 16.54
CA LYS A 59 -8.37 -12.17 16.42
C LYS A 59 -7.36 -11.92 15.32
N CYS A 60 -7.82 -11.47 14.15
CA CYS A 60 -6.99 -11.30 12.96
C CYS A 60 -7.19 -9.93 12.32
N VAL A 61 -6.12 -9.35 11.78
CA VAL A 61 -6.14 -8.08 11.06
C VAL A 61 -5.39 -8.23 9.74
N THR A 62 -5.98 -7.75 8.65
CA THR A 62 -5.39 -7.78 7.30
C THR A 62 -5.24 -6.35 6.79
N THR A 63 -4.05 -6.00 6.29
CA THR A 63 -3.67 -4.65 5.87
C THR A 63 -2.97 -4.68 4.51
N ASP A 64 -3.26 -3.70 3.66
CA ASP A 64 -2.71 -3.58 2.29
C ASP A 64 -1.25 -3.05 2.29
N GLY A 65 -0.89 -2.23 3.28
CA GLY A 65 0.44 -1.67 3.47
C GLY A 65 0.74 -1.43 4.95
N ASP A 66 2.03 -1.54 5.29
CA ASP A 66 2.70 -1.51 6.59
C ASP A 66 1.99 -2.08 7.85
N GLY A 67 2.72 -2.91 8.60
CA GLY A 67 2.14 -3.82 9.60
C GLY A 67 1.75 -3.20 10.94
N ARG A 68 1.90 -1.88 11.09
CA ARG A 68 1.89 -1.21 12.41
C ARG A 68 0.50 -0.95 12.97
N SER A 69 -0.54 -0.96 12.13
CA SER A 69 -1.93 -0.86 12.58
C SER A 69 -2.37 -2.08 13.39
N ALA A 70 -1.93 -3.29 13.01
CA ALA A 70 -2.20 -4.51 13.78
C ALA A 70 -1.54 -4.45 15.17
N GLU A 71 -0.31 -3.93 15.25
CA GLU A 71 0.41 -3.70 16.51
C GLU A 71 -0.35 -2.71 17.42
N GLY A 72 -0.85 -1.60 16.87
CA GLY A 72 -1.63 -0.62 17.64
C GLY A 72 -2.94 -1.19 18.19
N ILE A 73 -3.62 -2.07 17.45
CA ILE A 73 -4.83 -2.77 17.90
C ILE A 73 -4.47 -3.73 19.04
N GLU A 74 -3.39 -4.49 18.89
CA GLU A 74 -2.92 -5.44 19.91
C GLU A 74 -2.57 -4.74 21.23
N GLU A 75 -1.83 -3.63 21.18
CA GLU A 75 -1.49 -2.85 22.39
C GLU A 75 -2.74 -2.38 23.14
N SER A 76 -3.77 -1.97 22.41
CA SER A 76 -5.02 -1.47 23.02
C SER A 76 -5.84 -2.59 23.63
N LEU A 77 -5.94 -3.74 22.96
CA LEU A 77 -6.66 -4.91 23.49
C LEU A 77 -5.92 -5.56 24.67
N LYS A 78 -4.58 -5.57 24.67
CA LYS A 78 -3.77 -6.07 25.80
C LYS A 78 -3.99 -5.30 27.10
N THR A 79 -4.40 -4.05 27.02
CA THR A 79 -4.69 -3.24 28.21
C THR A 79 -5.85 -3.81 29.03
N LEU A 80 -6.84 -4.41 28.36
CA LEU A 80 -8.03 -5.03 28.99
C LEU A 80 -7.91 -6.56 29.07
N HIS A 81 -7.27 -7.18 28.08
CA HIS A 81 -7.07 -8.63 28.00
C HIS A 81 -5.59 -8.95 27.77
N PRO A 82 -4.79 -9.11 28.84
CA PRO A 82 -3.32 -9.23 28.75
C PRO A 82 -2.84 -10.45 27.95
N MET A 83 -3.65 -11.50 27.87
CA MET A 83 -3.33 -12.72 27.13
C MET A 83 -3.81 -12.70 25.67
N TRP A 84 -4.52 -11.65 25.25
CA TRP A 84 -5.05 -11.58 23.89
C TRP A 84 -3.97 -11.16 22.91
N LYS A 85 -3.87 -11.91 21.82
CA LYS A 85 -2.91 -11.68 20.74
C LYS A 85 -3.65 -11.50 19.43
N VAL A 86 -3.28 -10.46 18.69
CA VAL A 86 -3.83 -10.17 17.37
C VAL A 86 -2.87 -10.71 16.32
N GLU A 87 -3.37 -11.55 15.42
CA GLU A 87 -2.59 -12.09 14.31
C GLU A 87 -2.67 -11.16 13.09
N ARG A 88 -1.51 -10.72 12.62
CA ARG A 88 -1.42 -9.97 11.36
C ARG A 88 -1.41 -10.96 10.19
N LEU A 89 -2.42 -10.89 9.35
CA LEU A 89 -2.50 -11.63 8.10
C LEU A 89 -2.12 -10.74 6.93
N ALA A 90 -1.45 -11.33 5.94
CA ALA A 90 -1.19 -10.67 4.67
C ALA A 90 -2.33 -10.96 3.69
N ASP A 91 -2.67 -9.99 2.85
CA ASP A 91 -3.59 -10.24 1.74
C ASP A 91 -2.90 -11.15 0.69
N PRO A 92 -3.45 -12.34 0.39
CA PRO A 92 -2.84 -13.27 -0.56
C PRO A 92 -2.76 -12.70 -1.98
N THR A 93 -3.68 -11.83 -2.38
CA THR A 93 -3.69 -11.20 -3.71
C THR A 93 -2.53 -10.22 -3.85
N HIS A 94 -2.29 -9.39 -2.82
CA HIS A 94 -1.18 -8.45 -2.80
C HIS A 94 0.16 -9.18 -2.66
N LEU A 95 0.22 -10.27 -1.89
CA LEU A 95 1.38 -11.14 -1.79
C LEU A 95 1.73 -11.77 -3.14
N ALA A 96 0.75 -12.37 -3.83
CA ALA A 96 0.93 -13.01 -5.13
C ALA A 96 1.41 -11.99 -6.18
N ALA A 97 0.79 -10.81 -6.22
CA ALA A 97 1.21 -9.73 -7.11
C ALA A 97 2.65 -9.26 -6.80
N SER A 98 3.02 -9.17 -5.53
CA SER A 98 4.38 -8.82 -5.12
C SER A 98 5.41 -9.86 -5.56
N GLN A 99 5.13 -11.14 -5.32
CA GLN A 99 5.98 -12.25 -5.75
C GLN A 99 6.13 -12.28 -7.28
N PHE A 100 5.04 -12.08 -8.02
CA PHE A 100 5.10 -12.04 -9.48
C PHE A 100 5.99 -10.91 -10.00
N ARG A 101 5.90 -9.72 -9.38
CA ARG A 101 6.77 -8.58 -9.70
C ARG A 101 8.23 -8.86 -9.37
N GLN A 102 8.52 -9.54 -8.27
CA GLN A 102 9.87 -9.94 -7.89
C GLN A 102 10.44 -10.96 -8.87
N CYS A 103 9.69 -12.03 -9.18
CA CYS A 103 10.09 -13.03 -10.17
C CYS A 103 10.33 -12.41 -11.55
N SER A 104 9.47 -11.48 -11.99
CA SER A 104 9.64 -10.78 -13.27
C SER A 104 10.89 -9.92 -13.35
N ARG A 105 11.40 -9.44 -12.19
CA ARG A 105 12.61 -8.61 -12.09
C ARG A 105 13.87 -9.40 -11.75
N ALA A 106 13.73 -10.65 -11.33
CA ALA A 106 14.84 -11.50 -10.96
C ALA A 106 15.70 -11.82 -12.19
N LYS A 107 17.01 -11.82 -12.01
CA LYS A 107 17.96 -12.35 -12.99
C LYS A 107 18.17 -13.82 -12.65
N PHE A 108 17.64 -14.70 -13.47
CA PHE A 108 17.87 -16.14 -13.34
C PHE A 108 19.18 -16.51 -14.05
N SER A 109 19.87 -17.57 -13.59
CA SER A 109 21.04 -18.09 -14.29
C SER A 109 20.63 -18.86 -15.53
N ASP A 110 21.47 -18.84 -16.56
CA ASP A 110 21.19 -19.47 -17.86
C ASP A 110 20.97 -21.00 -17.73
N ASP A 111 21.64 -21.66 -16.78
CA ASP A 111 21.47 -23.09 -16.50
C ASP A 111 20.17 -23.43 -15.76
N MET A 112 19.48 -22.45 -15.18
CA MET A 112 18.30 -22.71 -14.34
C MET A 112 17.07 -23.06 -15.18
N PHE A 113 16.98 -22.52 -16.39
CA PHE A 113 15.88 -22.77 -17.30
C PHE A 113 16.43 -23.02 -18.70
N LEU A 114 16.28 -24.25 -19.20
CA LEU A 114 16.67 -24.66 -20.57
C LEU A 114 15.83 -24.00 -21.68
N GLY A 115 15.02 -22.99 -21.32
CA GLY A 115 14.12 -22.27 -22.22
C GLY A 115 14.82 -21.05 -22.83
N LYS A 116 14.67 -20.89 -24.14
CA LYS A 116 15.21 -19.73 -24.86
C LYS A 116 14.43 -18.47 -24.50
N THR A 117 15.14 -17.36 -24.33
CA THR A 117 14.50 -16.07 -24.02
C THR A 117 13.60 -15.60 -25.17
N ARG A 118 12.66 -14.70 -24.89
CA ARG A 118 11.78 -14.13 -25.93
C ARG A 118 12.57 -13.46 -27.06
N GLN A 119 13.72 -12.87 -26.73
CA GLN A 119 14.61 -12.24 -27.70
C GLN A 119 15.29 -13.28 -28.59
N GLU A 120 15.84 -14.36 -28.01
CA GLU A 120 16.41 -15.49 -28.76
C GLU A 120 15.38 -16.15 -29.67
N ASN A 121 14.15 -16.36 -29.19
CA ASN A 121 13.06 -16.89 -30.00
C ASN A 121 12.65 -15.93 -31.13
N CYS A 122 12.71 -14.61 -30.92
CA CYS A 122 12.51 -13.64 -31.99
C CYS A 122 13.62 -13.70 -33.06
N VAL A 123 14.87 -13.88 -32.65
CA VAL A 123 16.01 -14.03 -33.57
C VAL A 123 15.90 -15.32 -34.37
N LEU A 124 15.60 -16.45 -33.71
CA LEU A 124 15.41 -17.76 -34.36
C LEU A 124 14.25 -17.76 -35.35
N ARG A 125 13.14 -17.09 -35.02
CA ARG A 125 12.02 -16.91 -35.97
C ARG A 125 12.43 -16.06 -37.16
N LYS A 126 13.19 -14.98 -36.95
CA LYS A 126 13.67 -14.11 -38.04
C LYS A 126 14.69 -14.80 -38.95
N SER A 127 15.56 -15.65 -38.41
CA SER A 127 16.51 -16.45 -39.21
C SER A 127 15.81 -17.56 -39.99
N SER A 128 14.81 -18.23 -39.40
CA SER A 128 13.97 -19.22 -40.10
C SER A 128 13.15 -18.61 -41.25
N VAL A 129 12.64 -17.38 -41.08
CA VAL A 129 11.94 -16.63 -42.15
C VAL A 129 12.90 -16.15 -43.25
N ARG A 130 14.16 -15.86 -42.92
CA ARG A 130 15.17 -15.49 -43.93
C ARG A 130 15.59 -16.66 -44.80
N MET A 131 15.71 -17.87 -44.24
CA MET A 131 16.09 -19.06 -45.02
C MET A 131 14.96 -19.58 -45.92
N SER A 132 13.72 -19.14 -45.73
CA SER A 132 12.55 -19.57 -46.51
C SER A 132 12.16 -18.60 -47.63
N ARG A 133 12.91 -17.50 -47.81
CA ARG A 133 12.81 -16.65 -49.01
C ARG A 133 13.96 -17.01 -49.95
N PRO A 134 13.71 -17.70 -51.08
CA PRO A 134 14.74 -17.81 -52.10
C PRO A 134 15.02 -16.40 -52.62
N ASP A 135 16.31 -16.04 -52.68
CA ASP A 135 16.76 -14.82 -53.34
C ASP A 135 16.33 -14.89 -54.81
N VAL A 136 15.29 -14.15 -55.16
CA VAL A 136 14.89 -13.96 -56.56
C VAL A 136 15.88 -12.96 -57.15
N VAL A 137 16.79 -13.50 -57.98
CA VAL A 137 17.70 -12.75 -58.86
C VAL A 137 16.91 -11.98 -59.90
#